data_AF-A0A349Q8Q2-F1
#
_entry.id   AF-A0A349Q8Q2-F1
#
_cell.length_a   1.000
_cell.length_b   1.000
_cell.length_c   1.000
_cell.angle_alpha   90.00
_cell.angle_beta   90.00
_cell.angle_gamma   90.00
#
_symmetry.space_group_name_H-M   'P 1'
#
loop_
_entity.id
_entity.type
_entity.pdbx_description
1 polymer ?
#
loop_
_entity_poly.entity_id
_entity_poly.type
_entity_poly.pdbx_seq_one_letter_code
_entity_poly.pdbx_strand_id
1 'polypeptide(L)'
;DIMLGGDLLNELAATSLAARNFPCAFLGLYNACSTFSESIIVGSMLIDGGFAKNITCSTSSHFASAERQYRFPLELGNQRTPTSQWTVTGAGCTVLSSEKPSMMNERVYEDDIIAIDENMNIDQKTLEKYKKSIEKQKKVIDKEKSNIV
;
A
#
# COMPACT_ATOMS: atom_id res chain seq x y z
N ASP A 1 -3.94 -11.03 8.04
CA ASP A 1 -5.20 -11.79 8.28
C ASP A 1 -6.27 -11.41 7.30
N ILE A 2 -6.58 -10.11 7.21
CA ILE A 2 -7.61 -9.57 6.32
C ILE A 2 -7.00 -8.43 5.49
N MET A 3 -7.35 -8.38 4.21
CA MET A 3 -7.09 -7.26 3.33
C MET A 3 -8.37 -6.46 3.12
N LEU A 4 -8.32 -5.19 3.50
CA LEU A 4 -9.38 -4.20 3.27
C LEU A 4 -8.92 -3.27 2.16
N GLY A 5 -9.83 -2.97 1.24
CA GLY A 5 -9.56 -1.92 0.28
C GLY A 5 -10.49 -1.90 -0.90
N GLY A 6 -10.26 -0.90 -1.75
CA GLY A 6 -11.01 -0.74 -2.98
C GLY A 6 -10.46 0.34 -3.88
N ASP A 7 -11.12 0.47 -5.01
CA ASP A 7 -10.72 1.37 -6.08
C ASP A 7 -11.93 1.94 -6.82
N LEU A 8 -11.68 2.86 -7.73
CA LEU A 8 -12.74 3.46 -8.54
C LEU A 8 -13.04 2.69 -9.83
N LEU A 9 -12.20 1.71 -10.19
CA LEU A 9 -12.35 0.96 -11.43
C LEU A 9 -13.39 -0.17 -11.23
N ASN A 10 -14.60 0.11 -11.70
CA ASN A 10 -15.71 -0.87 -11.66
C ASN A 10 -15.94 -1.39 -10.24
N GLU A 11 -16.04 -0.42 -9.33
CA GLU A 11 -16.24 -0.56 -7.89
C GLU A 11 -15.05 -1.20 -7.14
N LEU A 12 -14.49 -2.30 -7.64
CA LEU A 12 -13.45 -3.06 -6.93
C LEU A 12 -12.54 -3.86 -7.88
N ALA A 13 -12.57 -3.64 -9.20
CA ALA A 13 -11.99 -4.61 -10.14
C ALA A 13 -10.46 -4.71 -10.02
N ALA A 14 -9.76 -3.58 -9.89
CA ALA A 14 -8.31 -3.59 -9.78
C ALA A 14 -7.86 -4.22 -8.45
N THR A 15 -8.51 -3.84 -7.34
CA THR A 15 -8.21 -4.29 -5.99
C THR A 15 -8.56 -5.77 -5.81
N SER A 16 -9.70 -6.22 -6.34
CA SER A 16 -10.09 -7.64 -6.31
C SER A 16 -9.10 -8.51 -7.09
N LEU A 17 -8.62 -8.02 -8.24
CA LEU A 17 -7.59 -8.74 -9.01
C LEU A 17 -6.27 -8.81 -8.24
N ALA A 18 -5.86 -7.70 -7.60
CA ALA A 18 -4.65 -7.66 -6.79
C ALA A 18 -4.75 -8.59 -5.55
N ALA A 19 -5.90 -8.60 -4.88
CA ALA A 19 -6.17 -9.39 -3.67
C ALA A 19 -5.98 -10.90 -3.90
N ARG A 20 -6.21 -11.40 -5.12
CA ARG A 20 -5.98 -12.81 -5.47
C ARG A 20 -4.53 -13.28 -5.27
N ASN A 21 -3.57 -12.37 -5.27
CA ASN A 21 -2.15 -12.71 -5.09
C ASN A 21 -1.75 -12.87 -3.61
N PHE A 22 -2.63 -12.49 -2.68
CA PHE A 22 -2.36 -12.54 -1.25
C PHE A 22 -3.16 -13.69 -0.62
N PRO A 23 -2.52 -14.54 0.20
CA PRO A 23 -3.21 -15.66 0.86
C PRO A 23 -3.94 -15.17 2.12
N CYS A 24 -4.86 -14.22 1.98
CA CYS A 24 -5.66 -13.67 3.08
C CYS A 24 -7.11 -13.44 2.67
N ALA A 25 -7.99 -13.28 3.65
CA ALA A 25 -9.38 -12.90 3.37
C ALA A 25 -9.43 -11.48 2.81
N PHE A 26 -10.25 -11.25 1.79
CA PHE A 26 -10.44 -9.93 1.20
C PHE A 26 -11.85 -9.41 1.49
N LEU A 27 -11.94 -8.20 2.05
CA LEU A 27 -13.17 -7.45 2.20
C LEU A 27 -13.06 -6.19 1.34
N GLY A 28 -13.78 -6.20 0.22
CA GLY A 28 -13.85 -5.08 -0.71
C GLY A 28 -14.70 -3.94 -0.14
N LEU A 29 -14.18 -2.73 -0.22
CA LEU A 29 -14.83 -1.51 0.25
C LEU A 29 -14.99 -0.52 -0.90
N TYR A 30 -16.18 0.04 -1.07
CA TYR A 30 -16.45 1.00 -2.14
C TYR A 30 -17.11 2.26 -1.57
N ASN A 31 -16.29 3.28 -1.31
CA ASN A 31 -16.74 4.56 -0.79
C ASN A 31 -15.92 5.70 -1.41
N ALA A 32 -15.80 5.69 -2.73
CA ALA A 32 -15.11 6.70 -3.54
C ALA A 32 -13.76 7.15 -2.92
N CYS A 33 -13.52 8.45 -2.81
CA CYS A 33 -12.28 9.02 -2.23
C CYS A 33 -12.11 8.72 -0.73
N SER A 34 -13.18 8.37 -0.01
CA SER A 34 -13.17 8.03 1.42
C SER A 34 -12.84 6.57 1.72
N THR A 35 -12.73 5.72 0.69
CA THR A 35 -12.43 4.28 0.84
C THR A 35 -11.21 4.01 1.72
N PHE A 36 -10.16 4.84 1.63
CA PHE A 36 -8.98 4.69 2.49
C PHE A 36 -9.30 4.89 3.97
N SER A 37 -9.99 5.98 4.32
CA SER A 37 -10.38 6.26 5.71
C SER A 37 -11.38 5.22 6.22
N GLU A 38 -12.33 4.78 5.39
CA GLU A 38 -13.24 3.70 5.73
C GLU A 38 -12.49 2.40 6.06
N SER A 39 -11.50 2.03 5.23
CA SER A 39 -10.71 0.82 5.47
C SER A 39 -9.98 0.87 6.80
N ILE A 40 -9.46 2.03 7.20
CA ILE A 40 -8.80 2.21 8.49
C ILE A 40 -9.82 2.07 9.63
N ILE A 41 -10.97 2.75 9.54
CA ILE A 41 -12.00 2.69 10.59
C ILE A 41 -12.48 1.25 10.80
N VAL A 42 -12.86 0.57 9.71
CA VAL A 42 -13.32 -0.82 9.74
C VAL A 42 -12.21 -1.75 10.22
N GLY A 43 -10.98 -1.55 9.77
CA GLY A 43 -9.82 -2.33 10.20
C GLY A 43 -9.53 -2.18 11.69
N SER A 44 -9.56 -0.95 12.21
CA SER A 44 -9.41 -0.69 13.64
C SER A 44 -10.50 -1.38 14.47
N MET A 45 -11.76 -1.35 14.02
CA MET A 45 -12.85 -2.04 14.70
C MET A 45 -12.68 -3.57 14.70
N LEU A 46 -12.20 -4.14 13.59
CA LEU A 46 -11.94 -5.58 13.50
C LEU A 46 -10.80 -6.02 14.43
N ILE A 47 -9.75 -5.18 14.55
CA ILE A 47 -8.65 -5.43 15.48
C ILE A 47 -9.11 -5.31 16.92
N ASP A 48 -9.78 -4.22 17.28
CA ASP A 48 -10.26 -3.96 18.65
C ASP A 48 -11.28 -5.02 19.11
N GLY A 49 -12.13 -5.49 18.20
CA GLY A 49 -13.06 -6.59 18.44
C GLY A 49 -12.42 -7.98 18.54
N GLY A 50 -11.10 -8.09 18.36
CA GLY A 50 -10.38 -9.37 18.41
C GLY A 50 -10.61 -10.29 17.21
N PHE A 51 -11.18 -9.78 16.12
CA PHE A 51 -11.48 -10.57 14.90
C PHE A 51 -10.27 -10.75 13.98
N ALA A 52 -9.26 -9.89 14.10
CA ALA A 52 -7.99 -10.00 13.37
C ALA A 52 -6.85 -9.34 14.15
N LYS A 53 -5.61 -9.75 13.89
CA LYS A 53 -4.41 -9.13 14.49
C LYS A 53 -3.74 -8.17 13.53
N ASN A 54 -3.66 -8.55 12.25
CA ASN A 54 -2.99 -7.77 11.22
C ASN A 54 -3.92 -7.57 10.01
N ILE A 55 -4.15 -6.31 9.68
CA ILE A 55 -5.04 -5.89 8.60
C ILE A 55 -4.30 -4.96 7.65
N THR A 56 -4.44 -5.18 6.35
CA THR A 56 -4.00 -4.21 5.35
C THR A 56 -5.16 -3.33 4.93
N CYS A 57 -4.93 -2.03 4.83
CA CYS A 57 -5.89 -1.00 4.46
C CYS A 57 -5.37 -0.31 3.21
N SER A 58 -6.02 -0.54 2.08
CA SER A 58 -5.50 -0.14 0.77
C SER A 58 -6.53 0.60 -0.08
N THR A 59 -6.05 1.51 -0.91
CA THR A 59 -6.87 2.13 -1.96
C THR A 59 -6.05 2.32 -3.22
N SER A 60 -6.70 2.28 -4.38
CA SER A 60 -6.06 2.66 -5.64
C SER A 60 -6.98 3.47 -6.54
N SER A 61 -6.37 4.28 -7.40
CA SER A 61 -7.06 5.08 -8.39
C SER A 61 -6.17 5.29 -9.62
N HIS A 62 -6.80 5.46 -10.77
CA HIS A 62 -6.13 5.79 -12.00
C HIS A 62 -6.95 6.82 -12.77
N PHE A 63 -6.28 7.86 -13.25
CA PHE A 63 -6.91 8.95 -13.98
C PHE A 63 -7.79 8.44 -15.14
N ALA A 64 -7.19 7.73 -16.10
CA ALA A 64 -7.89 7.31 -17.31
C ALA A 64 -9.09 6.37 -17.06
N SER A 65 -9.02 5.50 -16.04
CA SER A 65 -10.15 4.62 -15.71
C SER A 65 -11.31 5.42 -15.14
N ALA A 66 -11.02 6.35 -14.23
CA ALA A 66 -12.04 7.20 -13.61
C ALA A 66 -12.71 8.14 -14.62
N GLU A 67 -11.95 8.69 -15.57
CA GLU A 67 -12.51 9.52 -16.65
C GLU A 67 -13.49 8.74 -17.52
N ARG A 68 -13.11 7.53 -17.92
CA ARG A 68 -13.97 6.66 -18.73
C ARG A 68 -15.26 6.27 -18.01
N GLN A 69 -15.22 6.10 -16.69
CA GLN A 69 -16.36 5.60 -15.92
C GLN A 69 -17.32 6.69 -15.43
N TYR A 70 -16.77 7.81 -14.98
CA TYR A 70 -17.56 8.84 -14.28
C TYR A 70 -17.70 10.13 -15.09
N ARG A 71 -17.03 10.22 -16.24
CA ARG A 71 -16.97 11.43 -17.07
C ARG A 71 -17.03 11.02 -18.54
N PHE A 72 -16.32 11.77 -19.39
CA PHE A 72 -16.26 11.52 -20.82
C PHE A 72 -14.99 10.77 -21.19
N PRO A 73 -15.06 9.89 -22.21
CA PRO A 73 -13.86 9.30 -22.81
C PRO A 73 -12.84 10.37 -23.18
N LEU A 74 -11.57 10.11 -22.88
CA LEU A 74 -10.46 11.03 -23.14
C LEU A 74 -10.30 11.31 -24.63
N GLU A 75 -10.66 10.33 -25.45
CA GLU A 75 -10.61 10.34 -26.91
C GLU A 75 -11.53 11.39 -27.52
N LEU A 76 -12.56 11.84 -26.79
CA LEU A 76 -13.47 12.89 -27.26
C LEU A 76 -12.87 14.30 -27.16
N GLY A 77 -11.71 14.47 -26.50
CA GLY A 77 -11.02 15.76 -26.43
C GLY A 77 -11.83 16.88 -25.78
N ASN A 78 -12.80 16.54 -24.92
CA ASN A 78 -13.70 17.51 -24.30
C ASN A 78 -12.92 18.51 -23.44
N GLN A 79 -13.27 19.80 -23.56
CA GLN A 79 -12.70 20.84 -22.72
C GLN A 79 -13.18 20.69 -21.28
N ARG A 80 -12.23 20.75 -20.34
CA ARG A 80 -12.51 20.67 -18.91
C ARG A 80 -12.92 22.04 -18.38
N THR A 81 -13.92 22.05 -17.51
CA THR A 81 -14.25 23.24 -16.73
C THR A 81 -13.12 23.56 -15.75
N PRO A 82 -12.86 24.84 -15.41
CA PRO A 82 -11.86 25.20 -14.41
C PRO A 82 -12.07 24.57 -13.02
N THR A 83 -13.31 24.17 -12.70
CA THR A 83 -13.68 23.49 -11.45
C THR A 83 -13.54 21.96 -11.49
N SER A 84 -13.08 21.39 -12.62
CA SER A 84 -12.94 19.94 -12.76
C SER A 84 -11.81 19.41 -11.86
N GLN A 85 -12.12 18.38 -11.07
CA GLN A 85 -11.14 17.70 -10.23
C GLN A 85 -10.31 16.72 -11.04
N TRP A 86 -9.07 16.45 -10.64
CA TRP A 86 -8.20 15.47 -11.28
C TRP A 86 -8.04 14.23 -10.41
N THR A 87 -8.49 13.07 -10.90
CA THR A 87 -8.27 11.81 -10.19
C THR A 87 -6.79 11.47 -10.18
N VAL A 88 -6.25 11.19 -8.99
CA VAL A 88 -4.86 10.77 -8.82
C VAL A 88 -4.64 9.43 -9.56
N THR A 89 -3.47 9.27 -10.15
CA THR A 89 -2.98 7.96 -10.58
C THR A 89 -2.01 7.46 -9.54
N GLY A 90 -2.44 6.48 -8.75
CA GLY A 90 -1.62 5.95 -7.66
C GLY A 90 -2.40 4.99 -6.77
N ALA A 91 -1.65 4.36 -5.86
CA ALA A 91 -2.18 3.48 -4.84
C ALA A 91 -1.52 3.79 -3.49
N GLY A 92 -2.26 3.58 -2.41
CA GLY A 92 -1.79 3.72 -1.04
C GLY A 92 -2.18 2.51 -0.22
N CYS A 93 -1.31 2.12 0.72
CA CYS A 93 -1.57 1.02 1.65
C CYS A 93 -0.99 1.34 3.02
N THR A 94 -1.65 0.88 4.08
CA THR A 94 -1.17 0.90 5.46
C THR A 94 -1.49 -0.43 6.10
N VAL A 95 -0.61 -0.87 7.01
CA VAL A 95 -0.83 -2.07 7.81
C VAL A 95 -1.20 -1.64 9.22
N LEU A 96 -2.33 -2.12 9.71
CA LEU A 96 -2.76 -1.99 11.10
C LEU A 96 -2.43 -3.28 11.85
N SER A 97 -1.94 -3.16 13.06
CA SER A 97 -1.64 -4.30 13.94
C SER A 97 -2.17 -4.07 15.35
N SER A 98 -2.65 -5.13 15.99
CA SER A 98 -2.96 -5.16 17.42
C SER A 98 -1.71 -5.04 18.29
N GLU A 99 -0.55 -5.39 17.73
CA GLU A 99 0.71 -5.38 18.45
C GLU A 99 1.56 -4.18 18.01
N LYS A 100 2.18 -3.52 18.99
CA LYS A 100 3.20 -2.53 18.66
C LYS A 100 4.40 -3.25 18.08
N PRO A 101 5.03 -2.70 17.03
CA PRO A 101 6.29 -3.24 16.56
C PRO A 101 7.31 -3.25 17.71
N SER A 102 8.06 -4.34 17.85
CA SER A 102 9.11 -4.48 18.87
C SER A 102 10.21 -3.42 18.73
N MET A 103 10.34 -2.83 17.54
CA MET A 103 11.17 -1.66 17.27
C MET A 103 10.29 -0.50 16.75
N MET A 104 10.21 0.57 17.53
CA MET A 104 9.64 1.84 17.06
C MET A 104 10.70 2.58 16.25
N ASN A 105 10.67 2.46 14.93
CA ASN A 105 11.46 3.32 14.06
C ASN A 105 10.80 4.70 14.03
N GLU A 106 11.43 5.71 14.62
CA GLU A 106 10.85 7.05 14.74
C GLU A 106 10.61 7.73 13.39
N ARG A 107 11.26 7.27 12.30
CA ARG A 107 11.05 7.73 10.92
C ARG A 107 11.52 6.66 9.94
N VAL A 108 10.69 6.28 8.98
CA VAL A 108 11.10 5.42 7.86
C VAL A 108 11.92 6.27 6.89
N TYR A 109 13.24 6.08 6.89
CA TYR A 109 14.16 6.73 5.96
C TYR A 109 14.64 5.73 4.88
N GLU A 110 15.24 6.20 3.78
CA GLU A 110 15.82 5.37 2.70
C GLU A 110 16.71 4.22 3.21
N ASP A 111 17.22 4.31 4.44
CA ASP A 111 18.05 3.31 5.09
C ASP A 111 17.27 2.09 5.61
N ASP A 112 15.93 2.08 5.59
CA ASP A 112 15.06 0.98 6.04
C ASP A 112 14.66 -0.02 4.92
N ILE A 113 15.36 -0.01 3.78
CA ILE A 113 15.13 -0.99 2.70
C ILE A 113 15.66 -2.36 3.12
N ILE A 114 14.74 -3.27 3.49
CA ILE A 114 15.06 -4.61 4.04
C ILE A 114 15.10 -5.71 2.96
N ALA A 115 14.60 -5.43 1.75
CA ALA A 115 14.69 -6.32 0.60
C ALA A 115 14.62 -5.52 -0.71
N ILE A 116 15.38 -5.98 -1.72
CA ILE A 116 15.31 -5.53 -3.11
C ILE A 116 14.97 -6.78 -3.92
N ASP A 117 13.92 -6.74 -4.74
CA ASP A 117 13.67 -7.78 -5.74
C ASP A 117 14.64 -7.58 -6.91
N GLU A 118 15.24 -8.66 -7.41
CA GLU A 118 16.22 -8.67 -8.50
C GLU A 118 15.65 -8.07 -9.81
N ASN A 119 14.33 -7.92 -9.89
CA ASN A 119 13.60 -7.37 -11.04
C ASN A 119 13.18 -5.89 -10.88
N MET A 120 13.61 -5.18 -9.85
CA MET A 120 13.32 -3.74 -9.73
C MET A 120 14.14 -2.91 -10.74
N ASN A 121 13.46 -2.09 -11.54
CA ASN A 121 14.07 -1.21 -12.53
C ASN A 121 14.72 0.02 -11.85
N ILE A 122 15.94 -0.19 -11.34
CA ILE A 122 16.71 0.77 -10.55
C ILE A 122 18.08 0.98 -11.21
N ASP A 123 18.54 2.24 -11.26
CA ASP A 123 19.88 2.58 -11.76
C ASP A 123 21.00 1.88 -10.95
N GLN A 124 22.06 1.46 -11.64
CA GLN A 124 23.13 0.61 -11.09
C GLN A 124 23.77 1.20 -9.83
N LYS A 125 23.93 2.53 -9.78
CA LYS A 125 24.52 3.25 -8.65
C LYS A 125 23.63 3.21 -7.40
N THR A 126 22.32 3.20 -7.61
CA THR A 126 21.32 3.15 -6.54
C THR A 126 21.20 1.74 -5.98
N LEU A 127 21.30 0.73 -6.86
CA LEU A 127 21.33 -0.69 -6.47
C LEU A 127 22.53 -1.01 -5.56
N GLU A 128 23.73 -0.51 -5.89
CA GLU A 128 24.91 -0.69 -5.05
C GLU A 128 24.79 0.00 -3.69
N LYS A 129 24.19 1.20 -3.65
CA LYS A 129 23.89 1.92 -2.39
C LYS A 129 22.98 1.08 -1.49
N TYR A 130 21.93 0.49 -2.03
CA TYR A 130 20.98 -0.33 -1.28
C TYR A 130 21.59 -1.66 -0.81
N LYS A 131 22.37 -2.35 -1.66
CA LYS A 131 23.10 -3.56 -1.26
C LYS A 131 24.05 -3.31 -0.08
N LYS A 132 24.76 -2.17 -0.10
CA LYS A 132 25.65 -1.77 1.00
C LYS A 132 24.90 -1.46 2.29
N SER A 133 23.69 -0.89 2.19
CA SER A 133 22.83 -0.65 3.35
C SER A 133 22.32 -1.98 3.96
N ILE A 134 21.88 -2.92 3.11
CA ILE A 134 21.44 -4.27 3.53
C ILE A 134 22.57 -5.04 4.22
N GLU A 135 23.78 -5.01 3.68
CA GLU A 135 24.92 -5.72 4.30
C GLU A 135 25.30 -5.12 5.65
N LYS A 136 25.21 -3.80 5.80
CA LYS A 136 25.41 -3.11 7.08
C LYS A 136 24.37 -3.53 8.11
N GLN A 137 23.10 -3.65 7.71
CA GLN A 137 22.03 -4.11 8.60
C GLN A 137 22.16 -5.58 8.99
N LYS A 138 22.55 -6.48 8.07
CA LYS A 138 22.83 -7.89 8.40
C LYS A 138 23.91 -8.03 9.48
N LYS A 139 24.99 -7.26 9.38
CA LYS A 139 26.06 -7.23 10.39
C LYS A 139 25.60 -6.75 11.76
N VAL A 140 24.58 -5.88 11.82
CA VAL A 140 23.99 -5.42 13.10
C VAL A 140 23.12 -6.53 13.70
N ILE A 141 22.26 -7.15 12.89
CA ILE A 141 21.37 -8.25 13.31
C ILE A 141 22.17 -9.47 13.81
N ASP A 142 23.24 -9.86 13.12
CA ASP A 142 24.09 -10.98 13.55
C ASP A 142 24.86 -10.66 14.85
N LYS A 143 25.24 -9.39 15.05
CA LYS A 143 25.91 -8.93 16.27
C LYS A 143 24.96 -8.91 17.47
N GLU A 144 23.71 -8.55 17.28
CA GLU A 144 22.66 -8.66 18.32
C GLU A 144 22.33 -10.11 18.66
N LYS A 145 22.25 -11.01 17.66
CA LYS A 145 22.11 -12.46 17.91
C LYS A 145 23.31 -13.06 18.66
N SER A 146 24.52 -12.51 18.48
CA SER A 146 25.73 -12.96 19.17
C SER A 146 25.83 -12.50 20.64
N ASN A 147 25.02 -11.52 21.06
CA ASN A 147 24.97 -11.00 22.42
C ASN A 147 23.77 -11.56 23.23
N ILE A 148 23.13 -12.61 22.73
CA ILE A 148 22.16 -13.40 23.48
C ILE A 148 22.95 -14.51 24.20
N VAL A 149 23.21 -14.30 25.49
CA VAL A 149 23.52 -15.36 26.47
C VAL A 149 22.20 -15.99 26.90
#